data_AF-A0A0C7N508-F1
#
_entry.id   AF-A0A0C7N508-F1
#
_cell.length_a   1.000
_cell.length_b   1.000
_cell.length_c   1.000
_cell.angle_alpha   90.00
_cell.angle_beta   90.00
_cell.angle_gamma   90.00
#
_symmetry.space_group_name_H-M   'P 1'
#
loop_
_entity.id
_entity.type
_entity.pdbx_description
1 polymer ?
#
loop_
_entity_poly.entity_id
_entity_poly.type
_entity_poly.pdbx_seq_one_letter_code
_entity_poly.pdbx_strand_id
1 'polypeptide(L)'
;MLTRKTIILSRLSPTRLESSLFKYSTIRSFHRSTSFLGYKKWTDLGTKDKQTFINKYVELYKDKHPCSPSNTMNRTLVSEMEEYDDAPYVFGIVYNEIRSLALGESVHNVEGSGVLGDPEFQKLLHK
;
A
#
# COMPACT_ATOMS: atom_id res chain seq x y z
N MET A 1 -23.29 -68.99 -57.17
CA MET A 1 -24.56 -69.00 -57.93
C MET A 1 -25.67 -68.61 -56.97
N LEU A 2 -26.65 -67.82 -57.45
CA LEU A 2 -27.78 -67.16 -56.75
C LEU A 2 -27.57 -65.70 -56.33
N THR A 3 -28.66 -64.97 -56.51
CA THR A 3 -28.83 -63.60 -56.98
C THR A 3 -29.83 -62.86 -56.06
N ARG A 4 -29.99 -61.55 -56.33
CA ARG A 4 -31.11 -60.64 -55.98
C ARG A 4 -30.82 -59.76 -54.75
N LYS A 5 -30.68 -58.43 -54.88
CA LYS A 5 -31.55 -57.32 -55.37
C LYS A 5 -32.11 -56.53 -54.16
N THR A 6 -31.52 -55.33 -53.99
CA THR A 6 -32.08 -54.04 -53.58
C THR A 6 -33.37 -53.95 -52.75
N ILE A 7 -33.28 -53.22 -51.62
CA ILE A 7 -34.36 -52.39 -51.05
C ILE A 7 -33.76 -51.02 -50.66
N ILE A 8 -34.56 -49.98 -50.88
CA ILE A 8 -34.25 -48.55 -50.88
C ILE A 8 -34.89 -47.88 -49.63
N LEU A 9 -34.45 -46.64 -49.33
CA LEU A 9 -35.02 -45.61 -48.41
C LEU A 9 -34.70 -45.79 -46.91
N SER A 10 -34.39 -44.77 -46.12
CA SER A 10 -34.58 -43.32 -46.26
C SER A 10 -33.64 -42.56 -45.30
N ARG A 11 -33.31 -41.33 -45.70
CA ARG A 11 -32.57 -40.31 -44.94
C ARG A 11 -33.22 -40.01 -43.58
N LEU A 12 -32.42 -39.87 -42.52
CA LEU A 12 -32.53 -38.80 -41.51
C LEU A 12 -31.15 -38.55 -40.87
N SER A 13 -30.81 -37.26 -40.77
CA SER A 13 -29.51 -36.71 -40.34
C SER A 13 -29.41 -36.59 -38.80
N PRO A 14 -28.23 -36.28 -38.24
CA PRO A 14 -27.87 -36.57 -36.86
C PRO A 14 -28.22 -35.44 -35.89
N THR A 15 -28.67 -35.78 -34.67
CA THR A 15 -28.71 -34.83 -33.55
C THR A 15 -27.45 -35.00 -32.71
N ARG A 16 -26.53 -34.07 -32.91
CA ARG A 16 -25.30 -33.86 -32.14
C ARG A 16 -25.68 -33.28 -30.77
N LEU A 17 -25.45 -34.02 -29.69
CA LEU A 17 -25.53 -33.50 -28.33
C LEU A 17 -24.27 -32.66 -28.08
N GLU A 18 -24.40 -31.33 -28.09
CA GLU A 18 -23.36 -30.44 -27.60
C GLU A 18 -23.41 -30.35 -26.07
N SER A 19 -22.37 -30.88 -25.42
CA SER A 19 -22.12 -30.70 -24.00
C SER A 19 -21.42 -29.35 -23.78
N SER A 20 -22.13 -28.37 -23.23
CA SER A 20 -21.57 -27.10 -22.79
C SER A 20 -20.71 -27.29 -21.53
N LEU A 21 -19.40 -27.19 -21.70
CA LEU A 21 -18.43 -27.13 -20.60
C LEU A 21 -18.46 -25.71 -20.00
N PHE A 22 -19.20 -25.54 -18.90
CA PHE A 22 -19.11 -24.32 -18.09
C PHE A 22 -17.75 -24.29 -17.37
N LYS A 23 -16.81 -23.53 -17.93
CA LYS A 23 -15.57 -23.13 -17.25
C LYS A 23 -15.93 -22.15 -16.14
N TYR A 24 -15.97 -22.63 -14.90
CA TYR A 24 -16.03 -21.76 -13.73
C TYR A 24 -14.70 -21.02 -13.60
N SER A 25 -14.66 -19.81 -14.15
CA SER A 25 -13.65 -18.81 -13.82
C SER A 25 -13.83 -18.43 -12.36
N THR A 26 -12.94 -18.92 -11.49
CA THR A 26 -12.84 -18.41 -10.12
C THR A 26 -12.33 -16.98 -10.19
N ILE A 27 -13.26 -16.01 -10.15
CA ILE A 27 -12.94 -14.59 -10.03
C ILE A 27 -12.25 -14.42 -8.66
N ARG A 28 -10.93 -14.26 -8.66
CA ARG A 28 -10.20 -13.84 -7.46
C ARG A 28 -10.56 -12.39 -7.18
N SER A 29 -11.56 -12.19 -6.32
CA SER A 29 -11.90 -10.88 -5.79
C SER A 29 -10.79 -10.45 -4.82
N PHE A 30 -9.90 -9.57 -5.27
CA PHE A 30 -8.99 -8.88 -4.38
C PHE A 30 -9.76 -7.72 -3.74
N HIS A 31 -10.15 -7.90 -2.47
CA HIS A 31 -10.67 -6.80 -1.67
C HIS A 31 -9.53 -5.82 -1.41
N ARG A 32 -9.45 -4.72 -2.18
CA ARG A 32 -8.70 -3.53 -1.75
C ARG A 32 -9.56 -2.83 -0.71
N SER A 33 -9.21 -2.95 0.56
CA SER A 33 -9.65 -1.98 1.55
C SER A 33 -9.05 -0.62 1.16
N THR A 34 -9.88 0.25 0.60
CA THR A 34 -9.51 1.65 0.39
C THR A 34 -9.43 2.30 1.77
N SER A 35 -8.24 2.31 2.37
CA SER A 35 -8.03 3.10 3.57
C SER A 35 -8.25 4.57 3.21
N PHE A 36 -9.26 5.16 3.86
CA PHE A 36 -9.89 6.44 3.49
C PHE A 36 -8.99 7.66 3.75
N LEU A 37 -7.81 7.46 4.36
CA LEU A 37 -6.93 8.56 4.74
C LEU A 37 -5.97 9.01 3.62
N GLY A 38 -5.75 8.17 2.60
CA GLY A 38 -5.08 8.57 1.37
C GLY A 38 -3.59 8.95 1.51
N TYR A 39 -2.94 8.67 2.65
CA TYR A 39 -1.55 9.09 2.85
C TYR A 39 -0.58 8.41 1.88
N LYS A 40 0.24 9.23 1.21
CA LYS A 40 1.33 8.77 0.34
C LYS A 40 2.38 8.02 1.15
N LYS A 41 3.04 7.03 0.54
CA LYS A 41 4.20 6.36 1.15
C LYS A 41 5.43 7.27 1.03
N TRP A 42 6.41 7.07 1.90
CA TRP A 42 7.68 7.83 1.84
C TRP A 42 8.33 7.82 0.46
N THR A 43 8.31 6.66 -0.23
CA THR A 43 8.88 6.49 -1.56
C THR A 43 8.20 7.32 -2.64
N ASP A 44 6.95 7.69 -2.40
CA ASP A 44 6.11 8.41 -3.36
C ASP A 44 6.20 9.93 -3.17
N LEU A 45 6.88 10.39 -2.11
CA LEU A 45 7.12 11.81 -1.84
C LEU A 45 8.31 12.34 -2.64
N GLY A 46 8.16 13.56 -3.17
CA GLY A 46 9.28 14.33 -3.69
C GLY A 46 10.23 14.78 -2.58
N THR A 47 11.47 15.12 -2.93
CA THR A 47 12.51 15.55 -1.95
C THR A 47 12.05 16.72 -1.09
N LYS A 48 11.40 17.73 -1.67
CA LYS A 48 10.87 18.89 -0.93
C LYS A 48 9.81 18.52 0.12
N ASP A 49 8.92 17.58 -0.21
CA ASP A 49 7.89 17.10 0.73
C ASP A 49 8.55 16.32 1.88
N LYS A 50 9.55 15.50 1.57
CA LYS A 50 10.34 14.78 2.59
C LYS A 50 11.06 15.75 3.52
N GLN A 51 11.77 16.74 2.99
CA GLN A 51 12.46 17.77 3.78
C GLN A 51 11.47 18.57 4.63
N THR A 52 10.31 18.92 4.08
CA THR A 52 9.24 19.62 4.82
C THR A 52 8.75 18.78 6.00
N PHE A 53 8.50 17.49 5.77
CA PHE A 53 8.13 16.57 6.85
C PHE A 53 9.22 16.51 7.92
N ILE A 54 10.49 16.35 7.53
CA ILE A 54 11.63 16.23 8.44
C ILE A 54 11.75 17.46 9.34
N ASN A 55 11.75 18.67 8.76
CA ASN A 55 11.86 19.91 9.51
C ASN A 55 10.72 20.05 10.53
N LYS A 56 9.47 19.83 10.11
CA LYS A 56 8.31 19.89 11.00
C LYS A 56 8.33 18.80 12.08
N TYR A 57 8.80 17.60 11.74
CA TYR A 57 8.92 16.51 12.71
C TYR A 57 9.94 16.87 13.79
N VAL A 58 11.12 17.37 13.41
CA VAL A 58 12.17 17.72 14.38
C VAL A 58 11.74 18.88 15.27
N GLU A 59 11.08 19.90 14.71
CA GLU A 59 10.49 21.00 15.49
C GLU A 59 9.45 20.49 16.49
N LEU A 60 8.44 19.74 16.01
CA LEU A 60 7.39 19.21 16.88
C LEU A 60 7.96 18.26 17.95
N TYR A 61 8.91 17.39 17.58
CA TYR A 61 9.56 16.48 18.52
C TYR A 61 10.29 17.24 19.61
N LYS A 62 11.02 18.31 19.26
CA LYS A 62 11.73 19.16 20.22
C LYS A 62 10.76 19.85 21.17
N ASP A 63 9.64 20.38 20.66
CA ASP A 63 8.65 21.08 21.48
C ASP A 63 7.98 20.14 22.49
N LYS A 64 7.66 18.91 22.08
CA LYS A 64 7.05 17.90 22.95
C LYS A 64 8.06 17.23 23.90
N HIS A 65 9.34 17.21 23.52
CA HIS A 65 10.40 16.53 24.26
C HIS A 65 11.68 17.38 24.38
N PRO A 66 11.62 18.55 25.05
CA PRO A 66 12.71 19.55 25.01
C PRO A 66 14.05 19.04 25.56
N CYS A 67 14.03 18.14 26.54
CA CYS A 67 15.23 17.58 27.17
C CYS A 67 15.64 16.21 26.62
N SER A 68 15.03 15.74 25.52
CA SER A 68 15.36 14.43 24.95
C SER A 68 16.75 14.44 24.30
N PRO A 69 17.62 13.43 24.58
CA PRO A 69 18.90 13.29 23.89
C PRO A 69 18.74 13.10 22.38
N SER A 70 17.58 12.61 21.93
CA SER A 70 17.25 12.47 20.51
C SER A 70 17.23 13.81 19.77
N ASN A 71 17.06 14.95 20.46
CA ASN A 71 17.12 16.28 19.83
C ASN A 71 18.48 16.57 19.20
N THR A 72 19.58 16.14 19.86
CA THR A 72 20.93 16.30 19.30
C THR A 72 21.10 15.43 18.07
N MET A 73 20.66 14.17 18.13
CA MET A 73 20.70 13.26 16.98
C MET A 73 19.88 13.78 15.80
N ASN A 74 18.63 14.19 16.05
CA ASN A 74 17.75 14.76 15.03
C ASN A 74 18.39 15.99 14.38
N ARG A 75 18.96 16.91 15.17
CA ARG A 75 19.65 18.08 14.63
C ARG A 75 20.84 17.70 13.75
N THR A 76 21.64 16.71 14.16
CA THR A 76 22.78 16.24 13.37
C THR A 76 22.32 15.61 12.06
N LEU A 77 21.25 14.82 12.06
CA LEU A 77 20.74 14.17 10.86
C LEU A 77 20.14 15.17 9.85
N VAL A 78 19.56 16.26 10.34
CA VAL A 78 18.98 17.31 9.48
C VAL A 78 20.05 18.32 9.03
N SER A 79 21.23 18.30 9.65
CA SER A 79 22.35 19.15 9.23
C SER A 79 22.68 18.89 7.76
N GLU A 80 22.87 19.96 7.00
CA GLU A 80 23.26 19.93 5.58
C GLU A 80 22.23 19.28 4.63
N MET A 81 21.04 18.90 5.12
CA MET A 81 19.97 18.31 4.31
C MET A 81 19.57 19.21 3.12
N GLU A 82 19.43 20.52 3.36
CA GLU A 82 19.08 21.49 2.33
C GLU A 82 20.26 21.81 1.40
N GLU A 83 21.48 21.78 1.93
CA GLU A 83 22.71 22.07 1.17
C GLU A 83 22.96 21.02 0.08
N TYR A 84 22.69 19.75 0.39
CA TYR A 84 22.93 18.63 -0.52
C TYR A 84 21.67 18.10 -1.22
N ASP A 85 20.53 18.80 -1.12
CA ASP A 85 19.22 18.33 -1.64
C ASP A 85 18.89 16.89 -1.21
N ASP A 86 19.20 16.57 0.06
CA ASP A 86 19.02 15.24 0.63
C ASP A 86 17.72 15.14 1.45
N ALA A 87 17.32 13.91 1.76
CA ALA A 87 16.27 13.58 2.72
C ALA A 87 16.67 12.30 3.48
N PRO A 88 17.29 12.42 4.66
CA PRO A 88 17.84 11.28 5.39
C PRO A 88 16.80 10.16 5.61
N TYR A 89 17.12 8.96 5.11
CA TYR A 89 16.15 7.86 5.01
C TYR A 89 15.61 7.36 6.35
N VAL A 90 16.34 7.58 7.44
CA VAL A 90 15.87 7.26 8.80
C VAL A 90 14.53 7.92 9.12
N PHE A 91 14.28 9.13 8.63
CA PHE A 91 12.97 9.79 8.76
C PHE A 91 11.89 9.14 7.92
N GLY A 92 12.25 8.41 6.85
CA GLY A 92 11.30 7.60 6.08
C GLY A 92 10.76 6.41 6.87
N ILE A 93 11.57 5.84 7.77
CA ILE A 93 11.11 4.79 8.71
C ILE A 93 10.08 5.40 9.66
N VAL A 94 10.40 6.54 10.26
CA VAL A 94 9.52 7.28 11.17
C VAL A 94 8.20 7.67 10.48
N TYR A 95 8.29 8.24 9.27
CA TYR A 95 7.13 8.63 8.47
C TYR A 95 6.21 7.44 8.20
N ASN A 96 6.77 6.32 7.74
CA ASN A 96 5.97 5.14 7.41
C ASN A 96 5.36 4.51 8.67
N GLU A 97 6.00 4.61 9.83
CA GLU A 97 5.44 4.14 11.09
C GLU A 97 4.24 5.00 11.53
N ILE A 98 4.37 6.33 11.51
CA ILE A 98 3.26 7.26 11.79
C ILE A 98 2.11 7.02 10.81
N ARG A 99 2.42 6.82 9.53
CA ARG A 99 1.45 6.45 8.50
C ARG A 99 0.77 5.12 8.83
N SER A 100 1.52 4.10 9.23
CA SER A 100 0.98 2.78 9.56
C SER A 100 0.04 2.86 10.77
N LEU A 101 0.41 3.64 11.80
CA LEU A 101 -0.47 3.94 12.94
C LEU A 101 -1.77 4.60 12.50
N ALA A 102 -1.69 5.66 11.70
CA ALA A 102 -2.87 6.38 11.24
C ALA A 102 -3.82 5.49 10.42
N LEU A 103 -3.29 4.50 9.70
CA LEU A 103 -4.07 3.54 8.90
C LEU A 103 -4.53 2.31 9.69
N GLY A 104 -4.14 2.16 10.97
CA GLY A 104 -4.40 0.96 11.76
C GLY A 104 -3.60 -0.28 11.30
N GLU A 105 -2.48 -0.07 10.62
CA GLU A 105 -1.59 -1.10 10.06
C GLU A 105 -0.35 -1.37 10.95
N SER A 106 -0.09 -0.55 11.97
CA SER A 106 1.07 -0.75 12.86
C SER A 106 0.91 -1.99 13.74
N VAL A 107 1.98 -2.79 13.82
CA VAL A 107 2.04 -4.02 14.63
C VAL A 107 2.69 -3.77 15.99
N HIS A 108 3.63 -2.82 16.06
CA HIS A 108 4.52 -2.65 17.22
C HIS A 108 4.21 -1.39 18.03
N ASN A 109 3.50 -0.43 17.46
CA ASN A 109 3.13 0.80 18.14
C ASN A 109 1.61 0.90 18.26
N VAL A 110 1.17 1.65 19.26
CA VAL A 110 -0.25 1.86 19.55
C VAL A 110 -0.52 3.37 19.53
N GLU A 111 -1.64 3.75 18.93
CA GLU A 111 -2.08 5.15 18.92
C GLU A 111 -2.25 5.68 20.36
N GLY A 112 -1.80 6.91 20.59
CA GLY A 112 -1.76 7.56 21.90
C GLY A 112 -0.62 7.07 22.82
N SER A 113 0.22 6.13 22.39
CA SER A 113 1.31 5.57 23.19
C SER A 113 2.68 5.82 22.57
N GLY A 114 3.65 6.19 23.42
CA GLY A 114 5.01 6.50 22.98
C GLY A 114 5.11 7.74 22.10
N VAL A 115 6.31 8.00 21.57
CA VAL A 115 6.57 9.19 20.74
C VAL A 115 5.74 9.16 19.46
N LEU A 116 5.77 8.04 18.73
CA LEU A 116 5.17 7.94 17.39
C LEU A 116 3.65 7.76 17.41
N GLY A 117 3.10 7.30 18.54
CA GLY A 117 1.66 7.17 18.74
C GLY A 117 0.95 8.49 18.97
N ASP A 118 1.68 9.60 19.18
CA ASP A 118 1.06 10.90 19.43
C ASP A 118 0.33 11.41 18.15
N PRO A 119 -1.00 11.66 18.23
CA PRO A 119 -1.80 12.05 17.06
C PRO A 119 -1.35 13.33 16.36
N GLU A 120 -0.58 14.20 17.03
CA GLU A 120 -0.09 15.42 16.38
C GLU A 120 0.92 15.14 15.28
N PHE A 121 1.71 14.07 15.38
CA PHE A 121 2.62 13.68 14.31
C PHE A 121 1.87 13.21 13.06
N GLN A 122 0.66 12.66 13.19
CA GLN A 122 -0.16 12.27 12.04
C GLN A 122 -0.55 13.47 11.17
N LYS A 123 -0.64 14.68 11.75
CA LYS A 123 -0.93 15.93 11.01
C LYS A 123 0.19 16.31 10.04
N LEU A 124 1.37 15.71 10.18
CA LEU A 124 2.53 15.94 9.32
C LEU A 124 2.51 15.06 8.05
N LEU A 125 1.62 14.08 7.95
CA LEU A 125 1.55 13.17 6.81
C LEU A 125 0.99 13.87 5.55
N HIS A 126 1.54 13.49 4.39
CA HIS A 126 1.10 13.99 3.09
C HIS A 126 0.00 13.10 2.50
N LYS A 127 -1.03 13.75 1.94
CA LYS A 127 -2.11 13.11 1.16
C LYS A 127 -1.77 13.08 -0.34
#